data_AF-A0AAX4HR70-F1
#
_entry.id   AF-A0AAX4HR70-F1
#
_cell.length_a   1.000
_cell.length_b   1.000
_cell.length_c   1.000
_cell.angle_alpha   90.00
_cell.angle_beta   90.00
_cell.angle_gamma   90.00
#
_symmetry.space_group_name_H-M   'P 1'
#
loop_
_entity.id
_entity.type
_entity.pdbx_description
1 polymer ?
#
loop_
_entity_poly.entity_id
_entity_poly.type
_entity_poly.pdbx_seq_one_letter_code
_entity_poly.pdbx_strand_id
1 'polypeptide(L)'
;MKWILILAMVAACSTKVKEEKRPEVTKVMSPIQDAAFYDLEGTYSLPHGKNCEITWSITRKKEKVKKNILLRLYQNECKDSFTKLLPTHRAILTKLFADFPADSVVGVSTGGFEAINPTGEWNLDIAKASYNFKSRRSTNSQFVDFAKQTNSYQPFKDLFKGFGINLELDKVEKVFFMKVKETKFKDQFGPSLQNQNVMTDAGMIWWKQ
;
A
#
# COMPACT_ATOMS: atom_id res chain seq x y z
N MET A 1 7.56 -33.66 -64.13
CA MET A 1 8.82 -33.02 -63.68
C MET A 1 8.57 -31.51 -63.61
N LYS A 2 8.34 -30.96 -62.41
CA LYS A 2 8.48 -29.53 -62.04
C LYS A 2 7.95 -29.36 -60.61
N TRP A 3 8.86 -29.21 -59.66
CA TRP A 3 8.57 -28.70 -58.32
C TRP A 3 9.31 -27.37 -58.19
N ILE A 4 8.57 -26.29 -57.97
CA ILE A 4 9.12 -24.96 -57.72
C ILE A 4 9.19 -24.80 -56.19
N LEU A 5 10.41 -24.69 -55.66
CA LEU A 5 10.66 -24.29 -54.27
C LEU A 5 10.37 -22.80 -54.12
N ILE A 6 9.48 -22.43 -53.19
CA ILE A 6 9.33 -21.06 -52.69
C ILE A 6 10.12 -20.97 -51.39
N LEU A 7 11.26 -20.29 -51.42
CA LEU A 7 11.96 -19.85 -50.20
C LEU A 7 11.25 -18.60 -49.66
N ALA A 8 10.63 -18.71 -48.50
CA ALA A 8 10.21 -17.55 -47.72
C ALA A 8 11.36 -17.13 -46.79
N MET A 9 11.99 -15.99 -47.09
CA MET A 9 12.89 -15.31 -46.15
C MET A 9 12.05 -14.61 -45.09
N VAL A 10 12.10 -15.10 -43.85
CA VAL A 10 11.58 -14.37 -42.68
C VAL A 10 12.70 -13.45 -42.19
N ALA A 11 12.59 -12.16 -42.50
CA ALA A 11 13.44 -11.13 -41.92
C ALA A 11 13.06 -10.92 -40.45
N ALA A 12 13.91 -11.36 -39.53
CA ALA A 12 13.77 -11.11 -38.10
C ALA A 12 14.11 -9.63 -37.82
N CYS A 13 13.08 -8.79 -37.68
CA CYS A 13 13.23 -7.45 -37.11
C CYS A 13 13.57 -7.58 -35.62
N SER A 14 14.86 -7.52 -35.30
CA SER A 14 15.35 -7.40 -33.93
C SER A 14 15.17 -5.95 -33.45
N THR A 15 14.00 -5.64 -32.89
CA THR A 15 13.77 -4.37 -32.18
C THR A 15 14.66 -4.34 -30.94
N LYS A 16 15.70 -3.48 -30.97
CA LYS A 16 16.48 -3.13 -29.78
C LYS A 16 15.55 -2.45 -28.77
N VAL A 17 15.05 -3.22 -27.80
CA VAL A 17 14.40 -2.68 -26.62
C VAL A 17 15.44 -1.85 -25.88
N LYS A 18 15.28 -0.52 -25.88
CA LYS A 18 16.07 0.36 -25.01
C LYS A 18 15.83 -0.12 -23.58
N GLU A 19 16.88 -0.60 -22.94
CA GLU A 19 16.85 -1.00 -21.54
C GLU A 19 16.66 0.29 -20.71
N GLU A 20 15.41 0.57 -20.36
CA GLU A 20 15.07 1.70 -19.51
C GLU A 20 15.70 1.47 -18.14
N LYS A 21 16.63 2.35 -17.75
CA LYS A 21 17.38 2.23 -16.51
C LYS A 21 16.39 2.23 -15.34
N ARG A 22 16.26 1.07 -14.67
CA ARG A 22 15.34 0.95 -13.53
C ARG A 22 15.70 2.00 -12.47
N PRO A 23 14.72 2.69 -11.90
CA PRO A 23 14.98 3.69 -10.88
C PRO A 23 15.57 3.02 -9.64
N GLU A 24 16.59 3.64 -9.06
CA GLU A 24 17.39 3.07 -7.97
C GLU A 24 16.73 3.37 -6.61
N VAL A 25 16.51 2.32 -5.81
CA VAL A 25 15.93 2.43 -4.47
C VAL A 25 17.01 2.88 -3.48
N THR A 26 16.77 4.02 -2.83
CA THR A 26 17.62 4.53 -1.76
C THR A 26 17.40 3.69 -0.51
N LYS A 27 18.49 3.24 0.13
CA LYS A 27 18.45 2.46 1.37
C LYS A 27 19.29 3.15 2.44
N VAL A 28 18.71 3.37 3.61
CA VAL A 28 19.41 3.88 4.79
C VAL A 28 19.18 2.91 5.95
N MET A 29 20.25 2.47 6.60
CA MET A 29 20.17 1.52 7.72
C MET A 29 20.95 2.06 8.91
N SER A 30 20.37 1.93 10.10
CA SER A 30 20.99 2.34 11.35
C SER A 30 20.86 1.22 12.38
N PRO A 31 21.96 0.72 12.96
CA PRO A 31 21.85 -0.12 14.15
C PRO A 31 21.28 0.73 15.29
N ILE A 32 20.32 0.17 16.02
CA ILE A 32 19.83 0.85 17.22
C ILE A 32 20.68 0.40 18.40
N GLN A 33 21.61 1.26 18.81
CA GLN A 33 22.29 1.13 20.09
C GLN A 33 21.29 1.58 21.18
N ASP A 34 21.04 0.74 22.19
CA ASP A 34 20.20 1.02 23.37
C ASP A 34 18.65 0.92 23.27
N ALA A 35 18.08 0.28 22.26
CA ALA A 35 16.65 -0.08 22.31
C ALA A 35 16.42 -1.41 23.04
N ALA A 36 15.53 -1.40 24.05
CA ALA A 36 15.14 -2.59 24.80
C ALA A 36 14.47 -3.68 23.93
N PHE A 37 13.83 -3.27 22.82
CA PHE A 37 12.97 -4.14 22.02
C PHE A 37 13.38 -4.29 20.55
N TYR A 38 14.27 -3.44 20.03
CA TYR A 38 14.65 -3.40 18.62
C TYR A 38 16.17 -3.36 18.49
N ASP A 39 16.70 -3.96 17.43
CA ASP A 39 18.15 -3.98 17.16
C ASP A 39 18.52 -3.37 15.80
N LEU A 40 17.53 -3.01 14.99
CA LEU A 40 17.72 -2.41 13.68
C LEU A 40 16.52 -1.54 13.29
N GLU A 41 16.84 -0.39 12.70
CA GLU A 41 15.91 0.45 11.95
C GLU A 41 16.52 0.77 10.58
N GLY A 42 15.66 0.97 9.59
CA GLY A 42 16.08 1.45 8.29
C GLY A 42 14.91 1.93 7.46
N THR A 43 15.24 2.47 6.30
CA THR A 43 14.29 2.96 5.31
C THR A 43 14.72 2.51 3.92
N TYR A 44 13.72 2.24 3.09
CA TYR A 44 13.86 2.10 1.65
C TYR A 44 12.94 3.12 1.00
N SER A 45 13.48 4.01 0.18
CA SER A 45 12.69 5.04 -0.49
C SER A 45 12.92 5.06 -2.00
N LEU A 46 11.90 5.51 -2.73
CA LEU A 46 11.97 5.73 -4.16
C LEU A 46 11.11 6.95 -4.53
N PRO A 47 11.70 7.96 -5.21
CA PRO A 47 10.93 9.08 -5.76
C PRO A 47 9.95 8.60 -6.84
N HIS A 48 8.80 9.24 -6.91
CA HIS A 48 7.77 9.05 -7.94
C HIS A 48 7.34 10.42 -8.47
N GLY A 49 7.88 10.81 -9.62
CA GLY A 49 7.69 12.17 -10.13
C GLY A 49 8.46 13.22 -9.33
N LYS A 50 8.03 14.48 -9.40
CA LYS A 50 8.83 15.62 -8.89
C LYS A 50 8.79 15.78 -7.37
N ASN A 51 7.65 15.50 -6.75
CA ASN A 51 7.40 15.82 -5.35
C ASN A 51 6.98 14.63 -4.49
N CYS A 52 6.65 13.48 -5.09
CA CYS A 52 6.20 12.32 -4.32
C CYS A 52 7.38 11.41 -4.01
N GLU A 53 7.52 11.02 -2.74
CA GLU A 53 8.45 9.98 -2.31
C GLU A 53 7.66 8.92 -1.52
N ILE A 54 7.90 7.66 -1.87
CA ILE A 54 7.37 6.52 -1.13
C ILE A 54 8.49 5.93 -0.30
N THR A 55 8.25 5.78 1.00
CA THR A 55 9.22 5.26 1.96
C THR A 55 8.62 4.10 2.75
N TRP A 56 9.34 2.98 2.75
CA TRP A 56 9.08 1.84 3.62
C TRP A 56 10.14 1.82 4.72
N SER A 57 9.72 2.12 5.94
CA SER A 57 10.55 1.92 7.13
C SER A 57 10.47 0.48 7.59
N ILE A 58 11.58 0.00 8.11
CA ILE A 58 11.75 -1.34 8.64
C ILE A 58 12.24 -1.24 10.08
N THR A 59 11.61 -1.96 11.00
CA THR A 59 12.14 -2.18 12.35
C THR A 59 12.20 -3.67 12.64
N ARG A 60 13.31 -4.11 13.24
CA ARG A 60 13.51 -5.52 13.61
C ARG A 60 13.51 -5.66 15.12
N LYS A 61 12.67 -6.57 15.62
CA LYS A 61 12.63 -6.89 17.05
C LYS A 61 13.88 -7.64 17.47
N LYS A 62 14.38 -7.33 18.66
CA LYS A 62 15.50 -8.00 19.32
C LYS A 62 15.04 -9.35 19.88
N GLU A 63 14.88 -10.35 19.00
CA GLU A 63 14.50 -11.72 19.38
C GLU A 63 15.61 -12.72 19.03
N LYS A 64 15.80 -13.73 19.90
CA LYS A 64 16.90 -14.72 19.78
C LYS A 64 16.71 -15.76 18.68
N VAL A 65 15.48 -15.99 18.21
CA VAL A 65 15.13 -17.18 17.39
C VAL A 65 14.54 -16.82 16.02
N LYS A 66 13.66 -15.82 15.94
CA LYS A 66 13.12 -15.31 14.67
C LYS A 66 13.29 -13.80 14.59
N LYS A 67 13.90 -13.35 13.49
CA LYS A 67 14.11 -11.93 13.20
C LYS A 67 12.81 -11.32 12.70
N ASN A 68 11.86 -11.07 13.60
CA ASN A 68 10.57 -10.50 13.23
C ASN A 68 10.72 -9.04 12.79
N ILE A 69 10.15 -8.72 11.64
CA ILE A 69 10.19 -7.41 11.02
C ILE A 69 8.80 -6.79 11.01
N LEU A 70 8.74 -5.52 11.42
CA LEU A 70 7.60 -4.66 11.22
C LEU A 70 7.92 -3.67 10.11
N LEU A 71 6.98 -3.51 9.19
CA LEU A 71 7.08 -2.50 8.14
C LEU A 71 6.19 -1.32 8.47
N ARG A 72 6.61 -0.13 8.03
CA ARG A 72 5.78 1.06 8.05
C ARG A 72 5.84 1.81 6.73
N LEU A 73 4.68 2.12 6.16
CA LEU A 73 4.58 2.91 4.95
C LEU A 73 4.40 4.39 5.26
N TYR A 74 5.22 5.21 4.60
CA TYR A 74 5.08 6.65 4.52
C TYR A 74 5.02 7.09 3.05
N GLN A 75 4.11 7.99 2.72
CA GLN A 75 3.98 8.62 1.40
C GLN A 75 4.00 10.12 1.60
N ASN A 76 5.01 10.80 1.05
CA ASN A 76 5.14 12.25 1.14
C ASN A 76 4.66 12.91 -0.15
N GLU A 77 3.75 13.89 -0.04
CA GLU A 77 3.18 14.68 -1.15
C GLU A 77 2.64 13.89 -2.37
N CYS A 78 2.37 12.60 -2.21
CA CYS A 78 1.81 11.77 -3.27
C CYS A 78 0.35 12.15 -3.55
N LYS A 79 0.00 12.24 -4.84
CA LYS A 79 -1.35 12.59 -5.33
C LYS A 79 -1.98 11.52 -6.21
N ASP A 80 -1.17 10.56 -6.66
CA ASP A 80 -1.60 9.45 -7.48
C ASP A 80 -2.27 8.37 -6.62
N SER A 81 -3.21 7.62 -7.21
CA SER A 81 -3.84 6.48 -6.55
C SER A 81 -2.83 5.37 -6.24
N PHE A 82 -3.13 4.56 -5.23
CA PHE A 82 -2.25 3.46 -4.83
C PHE A 82 -1.97 2.51 -6.01
N THR A 83 -2.97 2.23 -6.84
CA THR A 83 -2.83 1.40 -8.04
C THR A 83 -1.79 1.97 -9.02
N LYS A 84 -1.74 3.29 -9.19
CA LYS A 84 -0.74 3.95 -10.04
C LYS A 84 0.66 3.95 -9.42
N LEU A 85 0.73 3.95 -8.08
CA LEU A 85 1.97 3.85 -7.31
C LEU A 85 2.49 2.40 -7.15
N LEU A 86 1.70 1.39 -7.49
CA LEU A 86 2.04 -0.04 -7.33
C LEU A 86 3.43 -0.41 -7.87
N PRO A 87 3.88 0.02 -9.07
CA PRO A 87 5.22 -0.28 -9.56
C PRO A 87 6.32 0.21 -8.63
N THR A 88 6.16 1.43 -8.08
CA THR A 88 7.10 2.06 -7.15
C THR A 88 7.14 1.29 -5.82
N HIS A 89 5.99 0.95 -5.23
CA HIS A 89 5.96 0.10 -4.03
C HIS A 89 6.61 -1.26 -4.28
N ARG A 90 6.32 -1.89 -5.42
CA ARG A 90 6.87 -3.20 -5.77
C ARG A 90 8.39 -3.15 -5.93
N ALA A 91 8.92 -2.09 -6.55
CA ALA A 91 10.37 -1.90 -6.68
C ALA A 91 11.06 -1.79 -5.31
N ILE A 92 10.49 -0.97 -4.41
CA ILE A 92 11.00 -0.81 -3.04
C ILE A 92 10.95 -2.14 -2.29
N LEU A 93 9.79 -2.80 -2.26
CA LEU A 93 9.62 -4.07 -1.53
C LEU A 93 10.49 -5.18 -2.11
N THR A 94 10.72 -5.22 -3.43
CA THR A 94 11.65 -6.17 -4.05
C THR A 94 13.07 -5.96 -3.52
N LYS A 95 13.51 -4.70 -3.42
CA LYS A 95 14.83 -4.39 -2.85
C LYS A 95 14.90 -4.74 -1.36
N LEU A 96 13.86 -4.39 -0.59
CA LEU A 96 13.76 -4.73 0.83
C LEU A 96 13.81 -6.25 1.03
N PHE A 97 13.07 -7.02 0.24
CA PHE A 97 13.01 -8.48 0.38
C PHE A 97 14.23 -9.23 -0.18
N ALA A 98 15.09 -8.55 -0.94
CA ALA A 98 16.42 -9.06 -1.25
C ALA A 98 17.35 -9.02 -0.03
N ASP A 99 17.13 -8.06 0.88
CA ASP A 99 17.93 -7.88 2.10
C ASP A 99 17.34 -8.62 3.30
N PHE A 100 16.02 -8.84 3.31
CA PHE A 100 15.29 -9.47 4.40
C PHE A 100 14.30 -10.50 3.87
N PRO A 101 14.33 -11.76 4.31
CA PRO A 101 13.36 -12.76 3.91
C PRO A 101 11.92 -12.28 4.11
N ALA A 102 11.06 -12.42 3.09
CA ALA A 102 9.66 -11.98 3.17
C ALA A 102 8.88 -12.67 4.32
N ASP A 103 9.26 -13.90 4.66
CA ASP A 103 8.66 -14.66 5.76
C ASP A 103 8.90 -14.05 7.14
N SER A 104 9.92 -13.20 7.28
CA SER A 104 10.28 -12.49 8.51
C SER A 104 9.34 -11.31 8.83
N VAL A 105 8.56 -10.83 7.86
CA VAL A 105 7.55 -9.80 8.10
C VAL A 105 6.42 -10.38 8.94
N VAL A 106 6.16 -9.78 10.09
CA VAL A 106 5.04 -10.17 10.96
C VAL A 106 3.86 -9.21 10.87
N GLY A 107 4.12 -7.94 10.55
CA GLY A 107 3.07 -6.94 10.45
C GLY A 107 3.48 -5.70 9.70
N VAL A 108 2.47 -4.95 9.27
CA VAL A 108 2.61 -3.70 8.55
C VAL A 108 1.75 -2.65 9.22
N SER A 109 2.32 -1.47 9.44
CA SER A 109 1.58 -0.28 9.83
C SER A 109 1.57 0.71 8.68
N THR A 110 0.48 1.43 8.52
CA THR A 110 0.36 2.46 7.51
C THR A 110 -0.31 3.68 8.10
N GLY A 111 -0.16 4.82 7.43
CA GLY A 111 -1.03 5.96 7.68
C GLY A 111 -2.49 5.66 7.33
N GLY A 112 -3.30 6.72 7.30
CA GLY A 112 -4.66 6.69 6.82
C GLY A 112 -4.78 6.11 5.40
N PHE A 113 -5.96 5.60 5.05
CA PHE A 113 -6.31 5.37 3.65
C PHE A 113 -6.09 6.60 2.79
N GLU A 114 -6.32 7.82 3.28
CA GLU A 114 -6.01 9.02 2.51
C GLU A 114 -4.50 9.17 2.26
N ALA A 115 -3.65 8.79 3.21
CA ALA A 115 -2.20 8.83 3.02
C ALA A 115 -1.71 7.82 1.97
N ILE A 116 -2.36 6.65 1.89
CA ILE A 116 -1.99 5.55 0.97
C ILE A 116 -2.61 5.73 -0.41
N ASN A 117 -3.86 6.15 -0.46
CA ASN A 117 -4.65 6.36 -1.67
C ASN A 117 -5.28 7.78 -1.67
N PRO A 118 -4.46 8.83 -1.97
CA PRO A 118 -4.81 10.26 -1.83
C PRO A 118 -5.96 10.74 -2.71
N THR A 119 -6.26 10.01 -3.76
CA THR A 119 -7.37 10.23 -4.68
C THR A 119 -8.74 9.97 -4.02
N GLY A 120 -8.76 9.24 -2.90
CA GLY A 120 -9.92 9.14 -2.00
C GLY A 120 -10.93 8.06 -2.37
N GLU A 121 -10.69 7.22 -3.39
CA GLU A 121 -11.60 6.13 -3.77
C GLU A 121 -11.82 5.16 -2.61
N TRP A 122 -10.76 4.80 -1.88
CA TRP A 122 -10.89 3.91 -0.72
C TRP A 122 -11.77 4.51 0.38
N ASN A 123 -11.66 5.82 0.58
CA ASN A 123 -12.44 6.56 1.57
C ASN A 123 -13.89 6.75 1.14
N LEU A 124 -14.14 6.88 -0.16
CA LEU A 124 -15.49 6.95 -0.72
C LEU A 124 -16.28 5.68 -0.40
N ASP A 125 -15.67 4.50 -0.55
CA ASP A 125 -16.33 3.23 -0.26
C ASP A 125 -16.67 3.11 1.23
N ILE A 126 -15.77 3.53 2.11
CA ILE A 126 -16.04 3.58 3.56
C ILE A 126 -17.14 4.59 3.89
N ALA A 127 -17.11 5.77 3.29
CA ALA A 127 -18.11 6.80 3.50
C ALA A 127 -19.51 6.29 3.06
N LYS A 128 -19.58 5.57 1.93
CA LYS A 128 -20.79 4.91 1.44
C LYS A 128 -21.27 3.78 2.35
N ALA A 129 -20.36 3.02 2.97
CA ALA A 129 -20.74 1.97 3.91
C ALA A 129 -21.18 2.51 5.28
N SER A 130 -20.65 3.67 5.69
CA SER A 130 -20.86 4.23 7.03
C SER A 130 -22.05 5.18 7.14
N TYR A 131 -22.55 5.77 6.04
CA TYR A 131 -23.71 6.67 6.14
C TYR A 131 -24.95 5.89 6.61
N ASN A 132 -25.65 6.44 7.62
CA ASN A 132 -26.80 5.83 8.31
C ASN A 132 -26.53 4.56 9.15
N PHE A 133 -25.27 4.19 9.39
CA PHE A 133 -25.00 3.04 10.25
C PHE A 133 -25.31 3.35 11.72
N LYS A 134 -26.06 2.46 12.36
CA LYS A 134 -26.36 2.49 13.80
C LYS A 134 -25.88 1.20 14.44
N SER A 135 -24.79 1.24 15.18
CA SER A 135 -24.26 0.10 15.91
C SER A 135 -23.69 0.50 17.25
N ARG A 136 -23.73 -0.44 18.20
CA ARG A 136 -23.15 -0.30 19.54
C ARG A 136 -21.66 -0.67 19.59
N ARG A 137 -21.07 -1.15 18.48
CA ARG A 137 -19.64 -1.51 18.42
C ARG A 137 -18.76 -0.25 18.44
N SER A 138 -17.50 -0.37 18.84
CA SER A 138 -16.54 0.74 18.77
C SER A 138 -16.33 1.20 17.33
N THR A 139 -16.12 2.50 17.12
CA THR A 139 -15.90 3.11 15.80
C THR A 139 -14.77 2.44 15.02
N ASN A 140 -13.67 2.09 15.70
CA ASN A 140 -12.56 1.37 15.09
C ASN A 140 -12.97 -0.01 14.55
N SER A 141 -13.78 -0.76 15.30
CA SER A 141 -14.28 -2.06 14.83
C SER A 141 -15.21 -1.91 13.63
N GLN A 142 -16.09 -0.90 13.67
CA GLN A 142 -17.01 -0.61 12.57
C GLN A 142 -16.25 -0.25 11.29
N PHE A 143 -15.20 0.56 11.39
CA PHE A 143 -14.36 0.91 10.25
C PHE A 143 -13.69 -0.34 9.65
N VAL A 144 -13.13 -1.23 10.48
CA VAL A 144 -12.55 -2.49 10.00
C VAL A 144 -13.60 -3.35 9.30
N ASP A 145 -14.81 -3.45 9.84
CA ASP A 145 -15.92 -4.19 9.23
C ASP A 145 -16.26 -3.61 7.85
N PHE A 146 -16.42 -2.28 7.74
CA PHE A 146 -16.70 -1.63 6.46
C PHE A 146 -15.57 -1.82 5.45
N ALA A 147 -14.33 -1.67 5.88
CA ALA A 147 -13.17 -1.86 5.01
C ALA A 147 -13.11 -3.31 4.49
N LYS A 148 -13.45 -4.30 5.33
CA LYS A 148 -13.55 -5.71 4.90
C LYS A 148 -14.73 -5.95 3.94
N GLN A 149 -15.87 -5.30 4.18
CA GLN A 149 -17.06 -5.45 3.33
C GLN A 149 -16.86 -4.83 1.95
N THR A 150 -16.27 -3.63 1.88
CA THR A 150 -16.03 -2.93 0.61
C THR A 150 -14.81 -3.48 -0.12
N ASN A 151 -13.87 -4.06 0.64
CA ASN A 151 -12.61 -4.58 0.13
C ASN A 151 -11.79 -3.53 -0.65
N SER A 152 -11.95 -2.26 -0.33
CA SER A 152 -11.35 -1.14 -1.08
C SER A 152 -9.82 -1.18 -1.11
N TYR A 153 -9.20 -1.75 -0.06
CA TYR A 153 -7.75 -1.91 0.07
C TYR A 153 -7.17 -3.15 -0.62
N GLN A 154 -7.95 -3.91 -1.39
CA GLN A 154 -7.49 -5.16 -2.03
C GLN A 154 -6.16 -5.02 -2.80
N PRO A 155 -5.90 -3.93 -3.56
CA PRO A 155 -4.61 -3.74 -4.23
C PRO A 155 -3.40 -3.77 -3.27
N PHE A 156 -3.57 -3.27 -2.04
CA PHE A 156 -2.52 -3.32 -1.00
C PHE A 156 -2.26 -4.75 -0.54
N LYS A 157 -3.31 -5.54 -0.30
CA LYS A 157 -3.14 -6.97 0.04
C LYS A 157 -2.46 -7.74 -1.10
N ASP A 158 -2.87 -7.49 -2.33
CA ASP A 158 -2.33 -8.20 -3.50
C ASP A 158 -0.87 -7.89 -3.77
N LEU A 159 -0.40 -6.67 -3.44
CA LEU A 159 1.01 -6.34 -3.46
C LEU A 159 1.83 -7.31 -2.58
N PHE A 160 1.40 -7.53 -1.34
CA PHE A 160 2.09 -8.42 -0.39
C PHE A 160 1.92 -9.90 -0.72
N LYS A 161 0.76 -10.32 -1.22
CA LYS A 161 0.56 -11.68 -1.72
C LYS A 161 1.55 -12.02 -2.84
N GLY A 162 1.92 -11.05 -3.67
CA GLY A 162 2.96 -11.20 -4.69
C GLY A 162 4.34 -11.56 -4.14
N PHE A 163 4.57 -11.37 -2.84
CA PHE A 163 5.79 -11.77 -2.13
C PHE A 163 5.56 -12.95 -1.17
N GLY A 164 4.42 -13.64 -1.29
CA GLY A 164 4.07 -14.77 -0.41
C GLY A 164 3.63 -14.37 1.00
N ILE A 165 3.26 -13.10 1.23
CA ILE A 165 2.81 -12.60 2.53
C ILE A 165 1.28 -12.40 2.48
N ASN A 166 0.54 -13.11 3.32
CA ASN A 166 -0.89 -12.90 3.48
C ASN A 166 -1.16 -11.96 4.65
N LEU A 167 -1.47 -10.69 4.36
CA LEU A 167 -1.81 -9.70 5.38
C LEU A 167 -3.32 -9.63 5.59
N GLU A 168 -3.74 -9.47 6.84
CA GLU A 168 -5.12 -9.14 7.20
C GLU A 168 -5.20 -7.85 7.99
N LEU A 169 -6.25 -7.06 7.71
CA LEU A 169 -6.57 -5.88 8.50
C LEU A 169 -7.09 -6.33 9.87
N ASP A 170 -6.28 -6.10 10.90
CA ASP A 170 -6.61 -6.45 12.28
C ASP A 170 -7.37 -5.32 12.96
N LYS A 171 -6.73 -4.15 13.01
CA LYS A 171 -7.27 -2.99 13.69
C LYS A 171 -6.87 -1.68 13.02
N VAL A 172 -7.59 -0.64 13.38
CA VAL A 172 -7.26 0.74 13.08
C VAL A 172 -6.99 1.52 14.36
N GLU A 173 -6.17 2.56 14.27
CA GLU A 173 -5.76 3.35 15.43
C GLU A 173 -6.79 4.44 15.76
N LYS A 174 -7.06 5.34 14.81
CA LYS A 174 -7.97 6.48 14.98
C LYS A 174 -8.81 6.67 13.72
N VAL A 175 -10.12 6.56 13.87
CA VAL A 175 -11.09 6.83 12.81
C VAL A 175 -11.43 8.32 12.78
N PHE A 176 -11.40 8.90 11.60
CA PHE A 176 -11.79 10.28 11.33
C PHE A 176 -13.19 10.33 10.70
N PHE A 177 -13.90 11.39 11.04
CA PHE A 177 -15.22 11.69 10.52
C PHE A 177 -15.20 13.06 9.86
N MET A 178 -15.91 13.20 8.75
CA MET A 178 -16.10 14.48 8.08
C MET A 178 -17.55 14.60 7.62
N LYS A 179 -18.03 15.83 7.47
CA LYS A 179 -19.28 16.03 6.73
C LYS A 179 -19.05 15.69 5.27
N VAL A 180 -20.03 15.06 4.63
CA VAL A 180 -19.95 14.72 3.19
C VAL A 180 -19.49 15.91 2.34
N LYS A 181 -20.02 17.12 2.58
CA LYS A 181 -19.65 18.34 1.84
C LYS A 181 -18.18 18.77 1.96
N GLU A 182 -17.47 18.28 2.99
CA GLU A 182 -16.06 18.58 3.26
C GLU A 182 -15.13 17.52 2.62
N THR A 183 -15.69 16.44 2.06
CA THR A 183 -14.91 15.36 1.44
C THR A 183 -14.55 15.67 -0.02
N LYS A 184 -13.47 15.05 -0.52
CA LYS A 184 -13.05 15.10 -1.93
C LYS A 184 -14.07 14.50 -2.90
N PHE A 185 -14.96 13.64 -2.39
CA PHE A 185 -15.94 12.89 -3.14
C PHE A 185 -17.38 13.31 -2.83
N LYS A 186 -17.58 14.54 -2.34
CA LYS A 186 -18.90 15.09 -1.97
C LYS A 186 -19.94 14.98 -3.08
N ASP A 187 -19.53 15.10 -4.34
CA ASP A 187 -20.41 15.07 -5.52
C ASP A 187 -20.91 13.65 -5.82
N GLN A 188 -20.35 12.62 -5.17
CA GLN A 188 -20.80 11.23 -5.24
C GLN A 188 -21.97 10.93 -4.29
N PHE A 189 -22.42 11.94 -3.52
CA PHE A 189 -23.52 11.84 -2.57
C PHE A 189 -24.64 12.82 -2.96
N GLY A 190 -25.89 12.39 -2.76
CA GLY A 190 -27.06 13.23 -3.02
C GLY A 190 -27.08 14.51 -2.15
N PRO A 191 -27.76 15.59 -2.58
CA PRO A 191 -27.81 16.85 -1.84
C PRO A 191 -28.30 16.72 -0.38
N SER A 192 -29.20 15.77 -0.12
CA SER A 192 -29.74 15.50 1.22
C SER A 192 -28.70 14.95 2.22
N LEU A 193 -27.60 14.39 1.73
CA LEU A 193 -26.56 13.76 2.56
C LEU A 193 -25.40 14.70 2.87
N GLN A 194 -25.35 15.91 2.29
CA GLN A 194 -24.18 16.80 2.34
C GLN A 194 -23.77 17.24 3.76
N ASN A 195 -24.72 17.28 4.71
CA ASN A 195 -24.45 17.62 6.11
C ASN A 195 -24.28 16.39 7.03
N GLN A 196 -24.37 15.17 6.50
CA GLN A 196 -24.17 13.94 7.28
C GLN A 196 -22.68 13.72 7.56
N ASN A 197 -22.37 13.26 8.77
CA ASN A 197 -21.03 12.81 9.12
C ASN A 197 -20.84 11.37 8.63
N VAL A 198 -19.74 11.14 7.92
CA VAL A 198 -19.33 9.81 7.43
C VAL A 198 -17.93 9.50 7.94
N MET A 199 -17.62 8.21 8.09
CA MET A 199 -16.25 7.77 8.34
C MET A 199 -15.43 7.97 7.08
N THR A 200 -14.25 8.57 7.20
CA THR A 200 -13.45 8.91 6.03
C THR A 200 -12.06 8.35 6.06
N ASP A 201 -11.40 8.23 7.20
CA ASP A 201 -9.99 7.82 7.22
C ASP A 201 -9.60 7.13 8.52
N ALA A 202 -8.61 6.25 8.48
CA ALA A 202 -8.03 5.65 9.68
C ALA A 202 -6.64 5.06 9.45
N GLY A 203 -5.70 5.30 10.38
CA GLY A 203 -4.40 4.63 10.40
C GLY A 203 -4.56 3.13 10.66
N MET A 204 -3.80 2.28 9.95
CA MET A 204 -4.10 0.85 9.88
C MET A 204 -2.95 -0.03 10.34
N ILE A 205 -3.31 -1.14 10.95
CA ILE A 205 -2.39 -2.18 11.40
C ILE A 205 -2.82 -3.51 10.80
N TRP A 206 -1.88 -4.10 10.08
CA TRP A 206 -2.02 -5.36 9.35
C TRP A 206 -1.12 -6.41 9.99
N TRP A 207 -1.63 -7.62 10.18
CA TRP A 207 -0.82 -8.75 10.64
C TRP A 207 -0.78 -9.84 9.58
N LYS A 208 0.36 -10.51 9.50
CA LYS A 208 0.51 -11.72 8.71
C LYS A 208 -0.31 -12.85 9.34
N GLN A 209 -1.05 -13.58 8.51
CA GLN A 209 -1.75 -14.83 8.89
C GLN A 209 -0.85 -16.05 8.68
#